data_AF-A0A2E4H375-F1
#
_entry.id   AF-A0A2E4H375-F1
#
_cell.length_a   1.000
_cell.length_b   1.000
_cell.length_c   1.000
_cell.angle_alpha   90.00
_cell.angle_beta   90.00
_cell.angle_gamma   90.00
#
_symmetry.space_group_name_H-M   'P 1'
#
loop_
_entity.id
_entity.type
_entity.pdbx_description
1 polymer ?
#
loop_
_entity_poly.entity_id
_entity_poly.type
_entity_poly.pdbx_seq_one_letter_code
_entity_poly.pdbx_strand_id
1 'polypeptide(L)' 'MNDFFDMGGYGAFIWPAYLVTFIILGGILAQSVVTMRRRERLADVLRKRRRDGLDDNEV' A
#
# COMPACT_ATOMS: atom_id res chain seq x y z
N MET A 1 32.30 17.65 -3.39
CA MET A 1 31.14 16.79 -3.74
C MET A 1 30.06 16.80 -2.64
N ASN A 2 30.01 17.81 -1.76
CA ASN A 2 28.94 17.99 -0.77
C ASN A 2 28.25 19.38 -0.89
N ASP A 3 28.71 20.23 -1.81
CA ASP A 3 28.23 21.61 -1.98
C ASP A 3 26.75 21.76 -2.34
N PHE A 4 26.09 20.71 -2.84
CA PHE A 4 24.65 20.73 -3.13
C PHE A 4 23.78 20.56 -1.88
N PHE A 5 24.31 19.95 -0.81
CA PHE A 5 23.63 19.88 0.50
C PHE A 5 23.96 21.08 1.38
N ASP A 6 24.97 21.87 0.99
CA ASP A 6 25.57 22.92 1.79
C ASP A 6 25.29 24.35 1.25
N MET A 7 24.21 24.52 0.47
CA MET A 7 23.67 25.85 0.17
C MET A 7 23.04 26.45 1.44
N GLY A 8 23.89 26.96 2.34
CA GLY A 8 23.49 27.74 3.52
C GLY A 8 23.04 26.96 4.75
N GLY A 9 23.41 25.68 4.91
CA GLY A 9 23.15 24.90 6.13
C GLY A 9 21.72 24.34 6.30
N TYR A 10 20.78 24.67 5.42
CA TYR A 10 19.39 24.21 5.49
C TYR A 10 19.11 22.88 4.77
N GLY A 11 19.98 22.47 3.84
CA GLY A 11 19.78 21.26 3.03
C GLY A 11 19.68 19.97 3.86
N ALA A 12 20.40 19.90 4.99
CA ALA A 12 20.35 18.77 5.92
C ALA A 12 19.01 18.65 6.67
N PHE A 13 18.26 19.74 6.84
CA PHE A 13 16.95 19.73 7.52
C PHE A 13 15.78 19.43 6.57
N ILE A 14 15.93 19.81 5.30
CA ILE A 14 14.88 19.68 4.28
C ILE A 14 14.76 18.23 3.79
N TRP A 15 15.89 17.54 3.62
CA TRP A 15 15.92 16.13 3.22
C TRP A 15 15.11 15.17 4.10
N PRO A 16 15.27 15.18 5.44
CA PRO A 16 14.46 14.32 6.30
C PRO A 16 12.97 14.72 6.28
N ALA A 17 12.63 15.99 6.10
CA ALA A 17 11.24 16.42 5.95
C ALA A 17 10.61 15.82 4.68
N TYR A 18 11.29 15.89 3.53
CA TYR A 18 10.84 15.25 2.30
C TYR A 18 10.79 13.72 2.42
N LEU A 19 11.76 13.10 3.09
CA LEU A 19 11.77 11.66 3.35
C LEU A 19 10.53 11.24 4.14
N VAL A 20 10.20 11.96 5.21
CA VAL A 20 9.02 11.70 6.04
C VAL A 20 7.75 11.86 5.22
N THR A 21 7.62 12.93 4.42
CA THR A 21 6.47 13.11 3.53
C THR A 21 6.35 11.96 2.53
N PHE A 22 7.45 11.53 1.92
CA PHE A 22 7.46 10.42 0.97
C PHE A 22 7.05 9.09 1.62
N ILE A 23 7.53 8.83 2.85
CA ILE A 23 7.15 7.65 3.63
C ILE A 23 5.65 7.69 3.97
N ILE A 24 5.12 8.83 4.40
CA ILE A 24 3.69 8.97 4.71
C ILE A 24 2.84 8.75 3.45
N LEU A 25 3.19 9.41 2.35
CA LEU A 25 2.46 9.32 1.09
C LEU A 25 2.52 7.90 0.51
N GLY A 26 3.70 7.29 0.53
CA GLY A 26 3.91 5.89 0.13
C GLY A 26 3.16 4.91 1.03
N GLY A 27 3.13 5.15 2.35
CA GLY A 27 2.38 4.37 3.32
C GLY A 27 0.88 4.41 3.08
N ILE A 28 0.33 5.60 2.82
CA ILE A 28 -1.09 5.78 2.48
C ILE A 28 -1.42 5.09 1.14
N LEU A 29 -0.55 5.25 0.14
CA LEU A 29 -0.74 4.61 -1.16
C LEU A 29 -0.68 3.08 -1.03
N ALA A 30 0.29 2.55 -0.28
CA ALA A 30 0.39 1.14 0.02
C ALA A 30 -0.82 0.63 0.79
N GLN A 31 -1.32 1.36 1.79
CA GLN A 31 -2.55 1.02 2.51
C GLN A 31 -3.75 0.99 1.58
N SER A 32 -3.86 1.93 0.63
CA SER A 32 -4.94 1.98 -0.36
C SER A 32 -4.90 0.76 -1.28
N VAL A 33 -3.74 0.43 -1.84
CA VAL A 33 -3.55 -0.73 -2.73
C VAL A 33 -3.75 -2.05 -1.97
N VAL A 34 -3.24 -2.16 -0.75
CA VAL A 34 -3.39 -3.35 0.10
C VAL A 34 -4.86 -3.54 0.51
N THR A 35 -5.57 -2.46 0.85
CA THR A 35 -7.00 -2.50 1.20
C THR A 35 -7.84 -2.96 0.01
N MET A 36 -7.54 -2.47 -1.20
CA MET A 36 -8.22 -2.89 -2.43
C MET A 36 -8.01 -4.39 -2.69
N ARG A 37 -6.77 -4.88 -2.58
CA ARG A 37 -6.44 -6.31 -2.74
C ARG A 37 -7.04 -7.19 -1.64
N ARG A 38 -7.19 -6.67 -0.41
CA ARG A 38 -7.83 -7.39 0.69
C ARG A 38 -9.32 -7.61 0.44
N ARG A 39 -9.99 -6.65 -0.20
CA ARG A 39 -11.42 -6.72 -0.54
C ARG A 39 -11.70 -7.76 -1.63
N GLU A 40 -10.85 -7.84 -2.66
CA GLU A 40 -10.96 -8.87 -3.69
C GLU A 40 -10.80 -10.28 -3.13
N ARG A 41 -9.81 -10.51 -2.25
CA ARG A 41 -9.60 -11.84 -1.65
C ARG A 41 -10.79 -12.32 -0.81
N LEU A 42 -11.46 -11.42 -0.09
CA LEU A 42 -12.64 -11.78 0.69
C LEU A 42 -13.85 -12.09 -0.21
N ALA A 43 -14.01 -11.34 -1.30
CA ALA A 43 -15.07 -11.59 -2.28
C ALA A 43 -14.89 -12.95 -2.99
N ASP A 44 -13.65 -13.32 -3.33
CA ASP A 44 -13.36 -14.61 -3.98
C ASP A 44 -13.59 -15.80 -3.04
N VAL A 45 -13.20 -15.69 -1.77
CA VAL A 45 -13.43 -16.76 -0.79
C VAL A 45 -14.94 -17.00 -0.58
N LEU A 46 -15.74 -15.95 -0.55
CA LEU A 46 -17.21 -16.07 -0.41
C LEU A 46 -17.87 -16.62 -1.67
N ARG A 47 -17.38 -16.26 -2.88
CA ARG A 47 -17.88 -16.81 -4.14
C ARG A 47 -17.57 -18.29 -4.28
N LYS A 48 -16.39 -18.74 -3.86
CA LYS A 48 -15.98 -20.14 -3.98
C LYS A 48 -16.83 -21.06 -3.10
N ARG A 49 -17.12 -20.66 -1.84
CA ARG A 49 -18.01 -21.43 -0.95
C ARG A 49 -19.44 -21.55 -1.44
N ARG A 50 -19.97 -20.57 -2.17
CA ARG A 50 -21.32 -20.64 -2.74
C ARG A 50 -21.40 -21.62 -3.92
N ARG A 51 -20.32 -21.78 -4.68
CA ARG A 51 -20.28 -22.69 -5.83
C ARG A 51 -20.16 -24.15 -5.39
N ASP A 52 -19.26 -24.44 -4.44
CA ASP A 52 -19.09 -25.79 -3.91
C ASP A 52 -20.38 -26.36 -3.28
N GLY A 53 -21.21 -25.52 -2.66
CA GLY A 53 -22.49 -25.96 -2.06
C GLY A 53 -23.62 -26.23 -3.06
N LEU A 54 -23.47 -25.84 -4.33
CA LEU A 54 -24.41 -26.12 -5.41
C LEU A 54 -24.04 -27.43 -6.13
N ASP A 55 -22.74 -27.72 -6.23
CA ASP A 55 -22.21 -28.92 -6.88
C ASP A 55 -22.36 -30.18 -6.00
N ASP A 56 -22.48 -30.03 -4.67
CA ASP A 56 -22.68 -31.13 -3.71
C ASP A 56 -24.14 -31.63 -3.62
N ASN A 57 -25.10 -30.88 -4.21
CA ASN A 57 -26.51 -31.27 -4.26
C ASN A 57 -26.87 -32.10 -5.53
N GLU A 58 -25.89 -32.35 -6.41
CA GLU A 58 -26.11 -33.01 -7.71
C GLU A 58 -25.47 -34.42 -7.81
N VAL A 59 -25.13 -35.07 -6.69
CA VAL A 59 -24.59 -36.45 -6.63
C VAL A 59 -25.54 -37.48 -6.02
#